data_AF-A0A0G1U780-F1
#
_entry.id   AF-A0A0G1U780-F1
#
_cell.length_a   1.000
_cell.length_b   1.000
_cell.length_c   1.000
_cell.angle_alpha   90.00
_cell.angle_beta   90.00
_cell.angle_gamma   90.00
#
_symmetry.space_group_name_H-M   'P 1'
#
loop_
_entity.id
_entity.type
_entity.pdbx_description
1 polymer ?
#
loop_
_entity_poly.entity_id
_entity_poly.type
_entity_poly.pdbx_seq_one_letter_code
_entity_poly.pdbx_strand_id
1 'polypeptide(L)'
;MEEQQKEGIIAQYLEKDAELLGENGIAGTEQRDKGTNGNSEQGSIKNHYWKFIGGFFALLLVGFIGIPAIGMYIQKQEDMEFVEGMERNQQAMSELQERLKNDKDGGATPEETLQLFTAALKKGDIEQAEKYFVIEPQKRQDMLIANLDRIRAEGKFETLLDYLGKAKLEKDSNSSDNNVWFSYLENGRAQIGVEITKDKYSSVWKIENLAF
;
A
#
# COMPACT_ATOMS: atom_id res chain seq x y z
N MET A 1 -38.17 0.18 -3.10
CA MET A 1 -37.96 0.87 -4.39
C MET A 1 -36.90 0.20 -5.27
N GLU A 2 -36.02 -0.68 -4.75
CA GLU A 2 -34.99 -1.34 -5.59
C GLU A 2 -35.43 -2.61 -6.32
N GLU A 3 -36.49 -3.31 -5.88
CA GLU A 3 -36.94 -4.55 -6.56
C GLU A 3 -37.65 -4.30 -7.89
N GLN A 4 -38.49 -3.25 -7.96
CA GLN A 4 -39.23 -2.91 -9.18
C GLN A 4 -38.31 -2.44 -10.33
N GLN A 5 -37.13 -1.91 -10.02
CA GLN A 5 -36.13 -1.54 -11.02
C GLN A 5 -35.38 -2.75 -11.59
N LYS A 6 -35.20 -3.82 -10.82
CA LYS A 6 -34.55 -5.06 -11.29
C LYS A 6 -35.45 -5.87 -12.23
N GLU A 7 -36.75 -5.93 -11.95
CA GLU A 7 -37.70 -6.65 -12.81
C GLU A 7 -37.86 -5.98 -14.19
N GLY A 8 -37.80 -4.65 -14.25
CA GLY A 8 -37.85 -3.91 -15.52
C GLY A 8 -36.65 -4.18 -16.44
N ILE A 9 -35.46 -4.40 -15.88
CA ILE A 9 -34.24 -4.70 -16.65
C ILE A 9 -34.30 -6.13 -17.20
N ILE A 10 -34.81 -7.10 -16.43
CA ILE A 10 -34.90 -8.51 -16.86
C ILE A 10 -35.90 -8.68 -18.01
N ALA A 11 -37.03 -7.95 -17.98
CA ALA A 11 -38.00 -7.97 -19.07
C ALA A 11 -37.41 -7.43 -20.39
N GLN A 12 -36.54 -6.41 -20.31
CA GLN A 12 -35.93 -5.77 -21.48
C GLN A 12 -34.89 -6.67 -22.18
N TYR A 13 -34.29 -7.63 -21.48
CA TYR A 13 -33.39 -8.62 -22.07
C TYR A 13 -34.14 -9.79 -22.73
N LEU A 14 -35.26 -10.23 -22.15
CA LEU A 14 -36.07 -11.33 -22.69
C LEU A 14 -36.78 -10.97 -24.00
N GLU A 15 -37.19 -9.71 -24.18
CA GLU A 15 -37.82 -9.25 -25.41
C GLU A 15 -36.82 -9.16 -26.58
N LYS A 16 -35.56 -8.80 -26.29
CA LYS A 16 -34.49 -8.66 -27.28
C LYS A 16 -34.02 -10.00 -27.86
N ASP A 17 -34.07 -11.05 -27.05
CA ASP A 17 -33.71 -12.42 -27.48
C ASP A 17 -34.83 -13.08 -28.29
N ALA A 18 -36.10 -12.69 -28.08
CA ALA A 18 -37.23 -13.16 -28.89
C ALA A 18 -37.22 -12.57 -30.31
N GLU A 19 -36.75 -11.34 -30.47
CA GLU A 19 -36.63 -10.68 -31.78
C GLU A 19 -35.53 -11.32 -32.64
N LEU A 20 -34.41 -11.73 -32.02
CA LEU A 20 -33.30 -12.44 -32.67
C LEU A 20 -33.64 -13.86 -33.13
N LEU A 21 -34.66 -14.49 -32.53
CA LEU A 21 -35.13 -15.84 -32.89
C LEU A 21 -36.27 -15.82 -33.93
N GLY A 22 -36.85 -14.65 -34.21
CA GLY A 22 -37.94 -14.49 -35.20
C GLY A 22 -37.47 -14.28 -36.64
N GLU A 23 -36.27 -13.73 -36.86
CA GLU A 23 -35.80 -13.35 -38.21
C GLU A 23 -35.07 -14.45 -38.99
N ASN A 24 -34.64 -15.55 -38.34
CA ASN A 24 -34.07 -16.71 -39.03
C ASN A 24 -35.11 -17.81 -39.25
N GLY A 25 -36.32 -17.39 -39.65
CA GLY A 25 -37.38 -18.26 -40.11
C GLY A 25 -36.86 -19.21 -41.19
N ILE A 26 -36.77 -20.50 -40.84
CA ILE A 26 -36.57 -21.59 -41.79
C ILE A 26 -37.79 -21.60 -42.71
N ALA A 27 -37.62 -20.95 -43.85
CA ALA A 27 -38.57 -20.96 -44.95
C ALA A 27 -38.59 -22.34 -45.61
N GLY A 28 -39.73 -23.01 -45.48
CA GLY A 28 -40.41 -23.83 -46.50
C GLY A 28 -39.64 -24.96 -47.18
N THR A 29 -40.25 -26.15 -47.22
CA THR A 29 -41.17 -26.50 -48.33
C THR A 29 -41.64 -27.95 -48.21
N GLU A 30 -42.96 -28.13 -48.28
CA GLU A 30 -43.56 -29.39 -48.70
C GLU A 30 -43.16 -29.69 -50.15
N GLN A 31 -42.79 -30.94 -50.45
CA GLN A 31 -43.11 -31.56 -51.73
C GLN A 31 -43.19 -33.08 -51.60
N ARG A 32 -44.37 -33.62 -51.95
CA ARG A 32 -44.58 -35.00 -52.40
C ARG A 32 -43.75 -35.24 -53.66
N ASP A 33 -43.05 -36.37 -53.78
CA ASP A 33 -43.47 -37.46 -54.68
C ASP A 33 -42.61 -38.74 -54.53
N LYS A 34 -43.26 -39.85 -54.89
CA LYS A 34 -42.90 -41.24 -55.21
C LYS A 34 -41.44 -41.74 -55.13
N GLY A 35 -41.33 -42.98 -54.64
CA GLY A 35 -40.07 -43.69 -54.43
C GLY A 35 -39.41 -44.30 -55.67
N THR A 36 -38.22 -44.87 -55.44
CA THR A 36 -37.69 -46.07 -56.10
C THR A 36 -36.41 -46.53 -55.39
N ASN A 37 -36.22 -47.85 -55.38
CA ASN A 37 -35.04 -48.58 -54.89
C ASN A 37 -33.71 -48.08 -55.47
N GLY A 38 -32.62 -48.24 -54.71
CA GLY A 38 -31.29 -48.39 -55.30
C GLY A 38 -30.11 -47.98 -54.42
N ASN A 39 -29.37 -48.98 -53.96
CA ASN A 39 -27.92 -49.03 -53.70
C ASN A 39 -27.23 -47.91 -52.89
N SER A 40 -26.65 -48.37 -51.77
CA SER A 40 -25.54 -47.76 -51.05
C SER A 40 -24.32 -47.52 -51.94
N GLU A 41 -24.04 -46.26 -52.28
CA GLU A 41 -22.71 -45.83 -52.68
C GLU A 41 -22.09 -44.95 -51.58
N GLN A 42 -21.02 -45.51 -51.01
CA GLN A 42 -20.24 -44.97 -49.93
C GLN A 42 -19.33 -43.84 -50.48
N GLY A 43 -19.87 -42.62 -50.54
CA GLY A 43 -19.11 -41.42 -50.91
C GLY A 43 -17.96 -41.13 -49.95
N SER A 44 -16.73 -41.19 -50.44
CA SER A 44 -15.50 -40.88 -49.69
C SER A 44 -15.41 -39.38 -49.34
N ILE A 45 -15.94 -38.99 -48.18
CA ILE A 45 -15.71 -37.66 -47.56
C ILE A 45 -14.38 -37.66 -46.77
N LYS A 46 -13.35 -38.39 -47.22
CA LYS A 46 -12.34 -38.90 -46.25
C LYS A 46 -11.11 -38.05 -45.95
N ASN A 47 -10.73 -37.01 -46.72
CA ASN A 47 -9.43 -36.35 -46.46
C ASN A 47 -9.48 -34.84 -46.17
N HIS A 48 -10.58 -34.13 -46.45
CA HIS A 48 -10.62 -32.68 -46.22
C HIS A 48 -11.33 -32.29 -44.91
N TYR A 49 -12.39 -33.00 -44.53
CA TYR A 49 -13.18 -32.74 -43.32
C TYR A 49 -12.40 -32.99 -42.03
N TRP A 50 -11.51 -33.98 -42.03
CA TRP A 50 -10.60 -34.26 -40.90
C TRP A 50 -9.62 -33.13 -40.58
N LYS A 51 -9.27 -32.30 -41.57
CA LYS A 51 -8.40 -31.12 -41.35
C LYS A 51 -9.14 -29.99 -40.63
N PHE A 52 -10.43 -29.81 -40.93
CA PHE A 52 -11.28 -28.84 -40.23
C PHE A 52 -11.61 -29.29 -38.81
N ILE A 53 -11.93 -30.57 -38.62
CA ILE A 53 -12.13 -31.17 -37.29
C ILE A 53 -10.84 -31.03 -36.45
N GLY A 54 -9.69 -31.41 -37.00
CA GLY A 54 -8.41 -31.30 -36.31
C GLY A 54 -8.06 -29.86 -35.92
N GLY A 55 -8.30 -28.89 -36.81
CA GLY A 55 -8.09 -27.47 -36.53
C GLY A 55 -9.01 -26.94 -35.42
N PHE A 56 -10.28 -27.36 -35.41
CA PHE A 56 -11.24 -26.99 -34.38
C PHE A 56 -10.87 -27.56 -33.00
N PHE A 57 -10.47 -28.83 -32.94
CA PHE A 57 -10.01 -29.44 -31.68
C PHE A 57 -8.71 -28.83 -31.16
N ALA A 58 -7.79 -28.41 -32.03
CA ALA A 58 -6.59 -27.69 -31.63
C ALA A 58 -6.92 -26.33 -30.99
N LEU A 59 -7.87 -25.58 -31.55
CA LEU A 59 -8.35 -24.33 -30.97
C LEU A 59 -9.06 -24.53 -29.63
N LEU A 60 -9.89 -25.57 -29.51
CA LEU A 60 -10.52 -25.93 -28.23
C LEU A 60 -9.48 -26.30 -27.17
N LEU A 61 -8.41 -27.02 -27.53
CA LEU A 61 -7.32 -27.35 -26.62
C LEU A 61 -6.59 -26.09 -26.10
N VAL A 62 -6.33 -25.12 -26.97
CA VAL A 62 -5.74 -23.83 -26.57
C VAL A 62 -6.71 -23.06 -25.65
N GLY A 63 -8.00 -23.05 -25.94
CA GLY A 63 -9.01 -22.39 -25.11
C GLY A 63 -9.19 -23.05 -23.73
N PHE A 64 -9.31 -24.38 -23.67
CA PHE A 64 -9.60 -25.11 -22.44
C PHE A 64 -8.37 -25.41 -21.59
N ILE A 65 -7.18 -25.55 -22.19
CA ILE A 65 -5.95 -25.87 -21.44
C ILE A 65 -5.00 -24.68 -21.43
N GLY A 66 -4.83 -24.01 -22.57
CA GLY A 66 -3.90 -22.88 -22.68
C GLY A 66 -4.30 -21.68 -21.82
N ILE A 67 -5.57 -21.24 -21.88
CA ILE A 67 -6.03 -20.07 -21.11
C ILE A 67 -5.96 -20.31 -19.59
N PRO A 68 -6.43 -21.45 -19.03
CA PRO A 68 -6.31 -21.70 -17.59
C PRO A 68 -4.87 -21.88 -17.12
N ALA A 69 -3.99 -22.49 -17.94
CA ALA A 69 -2.59 -22.65 -17.60
C ALA A 69 -1.85 -21.31 -17.50
N ILE A 70 -2.15 -20.37 -18.40
CA ILE A 70 -1.61 -19.00 -18.35
C ILE A 70 -2.14 -18.28 -17.10
N GLY A 71 -3.45 -18.41 -16.80
CA GLY A 71 -4.05 -17.82 -15.59
C GLY A 71 -3.42 -18.34 -14.30
N MET A 72 -3.24 -19.66 -14.17
CA MET A 72 -2.56 -20.27 -13.01
C MET A 72 -1.11 -19.81 -12.87
N TYR A 73 -0.40 -19.58 -13.98
CA TYR A 73 0.98 -19.10 -13.95
C TYR A 73 1.09 -17.64 -13.49
N ILE A 74 0.22 -16.75 -14.00
CA ILE A 74 0.16 -15.34 -13.59
C ILE A 74 -0.23 -15.22 -12.12
N GLN A 75 -1.27 -15.94 -11.69
CA GLN A 75 -1.71 -15.95 -10.29
C GLN A 75 -0.59 -16.43 -9.34
N LYS A 76 0.17 -17.45 -9.73
CA LYS A 76 1.32 -17.91 -8.93
C LYS A 76 2.42 -16.85 -8.81
N GLN A 77 2.65 -16.04 -9.84
CA GLN A 77 3.62 -14.94 -9.74
C GLN A 77 3.13 -13.84 -8.79
N GLU A 78 1.87 -13.43 -8.91
CA GLU A 78 1.27 -12.43 -8.01
C GLU A 78 1.26 -12.91 -6.55
N ASP A 79 0.91 -14.17 -6.31
CA ASP A 79 0.94 -14.79 -4.97
C ASP A 79 2.36 -14.81 -4.40
N MET A 80 3.38 -15.11 -5.22
CA MET A 80 4.78 -15.07 -4.79
C MET A 80 5.26 -13.65 -4.47
N GLU A 81 4.97 -12.67 -5.32
CA GLU A 81 5.34 -11.27 -5.06
C GLU A 81 4.64 -10.72 -3.80
N PHE A 82 3.38 -11.09 -3.58
CA PHE A 82 2.64 -10.74 -2.38
C PHE A 82 3.25 -11.37 -1.12
N VAL A 83 3.59 -12.67 -1.17
CA VAL A 83 4.26 -13.37 -0.05
C VAL A 83 5.65 -12.78 0.22
N GLU A 84 6.48 -12.57 -0.80
CA GLU A 84 7.79 -11.94 -0.67
C GLU A 84 7.69 -10.50 -0.14
N GLY A 85 6.65 -9.76 -0.54
CA GLY A 85 6.35 -8.42 -0.02
C GLY A 85 5.97 -8.44 1.46
N MET A 86 5.13 -9.39 1.87
CA MET A 86 4.77 -9.59 3.28
C MET A 86 5.98 -10.00 4.12
N GLU A 87 6.81 -10.92 3.64
CA GLU A 87 8.02 -11.37 4.35
C GLU A 87 9.02 -10.22 4.53
N ARG A 88 9.28 -9.44 3.47
CA ARG A 88 10.16 -8.26 3.56
C ARG A 88 9.63 -7.22 4.55
N ASN A 89 8.32 -6.96 4.52
CA ASN A 89 7.71 -6.02 5.47
C ASN A 89 7.77 -6.55 6.90
N GLN A 90 7.54 -7.85 7.11
CA GLN A 90 7.64 -8.48 8.42
C GLN A 90 9.06 -8.45 8.96
N GLN A 91 10.06 -8.72 8.11
CA GLN A 91 11.48 -8.61 8.46
C GLN A 91 11.85 -7.17 8.82
N ALA A 92 11.50 -6.19 7.98
CA ALA A 92 11.76 -4.77 8.25
C ALA A 92 11.11 -4.31 9.57
N MET A 93 9.89 -4.75 9.85
CA MET A 93 9.19 -4.45 11.10
C MET A 93 9.87 -5.11 12.30
N SER A 94 10.33 -6.36 12.17
CA SER A 94 11.05 -7.07 13.24
C SER A 94 12.40 -6.41 13.53
N GLU A 95 13.15 -6.04 12.50
CA GLU A 95 14.43 -5.34 12.61
C GLU A 95 14.25 -3.97 13.27
N LEU A 96 13.23 -3.20 12.89
CA LEU A 96 12.91 -1.94 13.53
C LEU A 96 12.56 -2.13 15.00
N GLN A 97 11.76 -3.14 15.33
CA GLN A 97 11.44 -3.46 16.72
C GLN A 97 12.68 -3.80 17.54
N GLU A 98 13.61 -4.57 16.98
CA GLU A 98 14.86 -4.90 17.64
C GLU A 98 15.74 -3.67 17.84
N ARG A 99 15.88 -2.81 16.82
CA ARG A 99 16.60 -1.53 16.90
C ARG A 99 16.02 -0.67 18.03
N LEU A 100 14.70 -0.49 18.09
CA LEU A 100 14.04 0.31 19.13
C LEU A 100 14.21 -0.26 20.55
N LYS A 101 14.19 -1.60 20.71
CA LYS A 101 14.41 -2.25 22.01
C LYS A 101 15.85 -2.09 22.49
N ASN A 102 16.80 -2.18 21.57
CA ASN A 102 18.22 -2.12 21.86
C ASN A 102 18.75 -0.69 21.96
N ASP A 103 18.01 0.29 21.44
CA ASP A 103 18.31 1.71 21.56
C ASP A 103 18.36 2.15 23.03
N LYS A 104 19.39 2.92 23.37
CA LYS A 104 19.66 3.51 24.68
C LYS A 104 19.92 5.01 24.60
N ASP A 105 19.87 5.59 23.40
CA ASP A 105 20.17 7.00 23.19
C ASP A 105 18.92 7.84 23.46
N GLY A 106 18.71 8.23 24.72
CA GLY A 106 17.58 9.06 25.11
C GLY A 106 17.34 8.97 26.60
N GLY A 107 16.45 9.81 27.09
CA GLY A 107 16.05 9.81 28.49
C GLY A 107 14.98 8.76 28.79
N ALA A 108 14.89 8.35 30.05
CA ALA A 108 13.75 7.58 30.57
C ALA A 108 12.47 8.44 30.61
N THR A 109 12.62 9.76 30.69
CA THR A 109 11.55 10.76 30.60
C THR A 109 11.76 11.69 29.40
N PRO A 110 10.70 12.37 28.92
CA PRO A 110 10.86 13.32 27.82
C PRO A 110 11.69 14.55 28.22
N GLU A 111 11.60 15.00 29.48
CA GLU A 111 12.45 16.09 30.02
C GLU A 111 13.93 15.71 30.01
N GLU A 112 14.26 14.48 30.42
CA GLU A 112 15.62 13.98 30.41
C GLU A 112 16.17 13.93 28.97
N THR A 113 15.35 13.52 27.99
CA THR A 113 15.74 13.52 26.57
C THR A 113 16.02 14.92 26.07
N LEU A 114 15.15 15.90 26.37
CA LEU A 114 15.36 17.29 26.01
C LEU A 114 16.65 17.86 26.63
N GLN A 115 16.93 17.50 27.88
CA GLN A 115 18.16 17.91 28.57
C GLN A 115 19.41 17.31 27.94
N LEU A 116 19.41 16.00 27.64
CA LEU A 116 20.51 15.32 26.96
C LEU A 116 20.80 15.93 25.59
N PHE A 117 19.75 16.15 24.80
CA PHE A 117 19.84 16.82 23.51
C PHE A 117 20.42 18.22 23.61
N THR A 118 19.87 19.05 24.51
CA THR A 118 20.35 20.42 24.71
C THR A 118 21.80 20.44 25.21
N ALA A 119 22.19 19.49 26.06
CA ALA A 119 23.56 19.37 26.57
C ALA A 119 24.55 18.96 25.48
N ALA A 120 24.17 18.06 24.57
CA ALA A 120 24.99 17.70 23.41
C ALA A 120 25.20 18.91 22.48
N LEU A 121 24.12 19.63 22.15
CA LEU A 121 24.19 20.85 21.34
C LEU A 121 25.08 21.93 21.97
N LYS A 122 24.97 22.17 23.29
CA LYS A 122 25.83 23.11 24.02
C LYS A 122 27.32 22.75 23.98
N LYS A 123 27.64 21.46 23.89
CA LYS A 123 29.02 20.97 23.73
C LYS A 123 29.50 21.03 22.28
N GLY A 124 28.63 21.38 21.32
CA GLY A 124 28.91 21.30 19.90
C GLY A 124 28.92 19.87 19.35
N ASP A 125 28.46 18.90 20.13
CA ASP A 125 28.45 17.47 19.78
C ASP A 125 27.16 17.14 19.02
N ILE A 126 27.18 17.41 17.71
CA ILE A 126 26.03 17.18 16.84
C ILE A 126 25.78 15.69 16.67
N GLU A 127 26.82 14.89 16.47
CA GLU A 127 26.69 13.43 16.34
C GLU A 127 25.95 12.83 17.55
N GLN A 128 26.22 13.30 18.77
CA GLN A 128 25.48 12.85 19.93
C GLN A 128 24.05 13.41 20.00
N ALA A 129 23.82 14.64 19.54
CA ALA A 129 22.48 15.22 19.50
C ALA A 129 21.54 14.48 18.53
N GLU A 130 22.06 14.06 17.37
CA GLU A 130 21.31 13.35 16.33
C GLU A 130 20.78 11.99 16.78
N LYS A 131 21.50 11.32 17.69
CA LYS A 131 21.07 10.04 18.26
C LYS A 131 19.78 10.17 19.08
N TYR A 132 19.45 11.36 19.58
CA TYR A 132 18.21 11.59 20.32
C TYR A 132 17.00 11.81 19.39
N PHE A 133 17.19 11.88 18.08
CA PHE A 133 16.09 11.89 17.12
C PHE A 133 15.48 10.50 16.94
N VAL A 134 14.23 10.49 16.49
CA VAL A 134 13.56 9.25 16.06
C VAL A 134 14.36 8.56 14.95
N ILE A 135 14.45 7.23 15.03
CA ILE A 135 15.23 6.41 14.09
C ILE A 135 14.50 6.25 12.75
N GLU A 136 13.18 6.16 12.77
CA GLU A 136 12.35 6.02 11.56
C GLU A 136 11.19 7.02 11.55
N PRO A 137 10.74 7.45 10.35
CA PRO A 137 11.37 7.18 9.07
C PRO A 137 12.72 7.92 8.92
N GLN A 138 13.74 7.32 8.32
CA GLN A 138 15.08 7.94 8.12
C GLN A 138 15.00 9.37 7.57
N LYS A 139 14.10 9.60 6.60
CA LYS A 139 13.85 10.93 6.01
C LYS A 139 13.53 12.01 7.07
N ARG A 140 12.84 11.65 8.15
CA ARG A 140 12.52 12.57 9.24
C ARG A 140 13.76 12.92 10.05
N GLN A 141 14.61 11.93 10.34
CA GLN A 141 15.89 12.19 10.99
C GLN A 141 16.75 13.14 10.15
N ASP A 142 16.86 12.87 8.84
CA ASP A 142 17.62 13.70 7.90
C ASP A 142 17.09 15.15 7.88
N MET A 143 15.77 15.34 7.94
CA MET A 143 15.17 16.68 8.03
C MET A 143 15.53 17.40 9.33
N LEU A 144 15.56 16.71 10.46
CA LEU A 144 15.93 17.29 11.75
C LEU A 144 17.40 17.73 11.77
N ILE A 145 18.28 16.90 11.19
CA ILE A 145 19.70 17.21 11.00
C ILE A 145 19.85 18.45 10.11
N ALA A 146 19.22 18.44 8.94
CA ALA A 146 19.26 19.58 8.01
C ALA A 146 18.73 20.88 8.64
N ASN A 147 17.71 20.79 9.51
CA ASN A 147 17.22 21.94 10.26
C ASN A 147 18.27 22.50 11.22
N LEU A 148 19.00 21.65 11.95
CA LEU A 148 20.10 22.09 12.83
C LEU A 148 21.22 22.79 12.03
N ASP A 149 21.60 22.23 10.89
CA ASP A 149 22.61 22.82 10.01
C ASP A 149 22.17 24.17 9.46
N ARG A 150 20.91 24.29 9.05
CA ARG A 150 20.32 25.56 8.62
C ARG A 150 20.36 26.61 9.74
N ILE A 151 19.95 26.26 10.95
CA ILE A 151 19.95 27.17 12.11
C ILE A 151 21.36 27.69 12.40
N ARG A 152 22.36 26.80 12.31
CA ARG A 152 23.77 27.17 12.46
C ARG A 152 24.23 28.11 11.35
N ALA A 153 23.92 27.79 10.10
CA ALA A 153 24.28 28.62 8.94
C ALA A 153 23.65 30.02 8.99
N GLU A 154 22.44 30.13 9.55
CA GLU A 154 21.74 31.40 9.78
C GLU A 154 22.28 32.20 10.99
N GLY A 155 23.25 31.67 11.74
CA GLY A 155 23.80 32.32 12.94
C GLY A 155 22.84 32.34 14.13
N LYS A 156 21.81 31.49 14.13
CA LYS A 156 20.74 31.44 15.14
C LYS A 156 20.93 30.36 16.20
N PHE A 157 22.09 29.70 16.22
CA PHE A 157 22.36 28.56 17.09
C PHE A 157 22.28 28.92 18.59
N GLU A 158 22.82 30.07 18.99
CA GLU A 158 22.73 30.54 20.39
C GLU A 158 21.29 30.84 20.79
N THR A 159 20.49 31.39 19.87
CA THR A 159 19.05 31.63 20.09
C THR A 159 18.29 30.31 20.26
N LEU A 160 18.61 29.29 19.46
CA LEU A 160 18.07 27.93 19.64
C LEU A 160 18.37 27.39 21.04
N LEU A 161 19.63 27.50 21.49
CA LEU A 161 20.04 27.00 22.82
C LEU A 161 19.35 27.75 23.97
N ASP A 162 19.17 29.06 23.84
CA ASP A 162 18.43 29.87 24.81
C ASP A 162 16.95 29.45 24.88
N TYR A 163 16.30 29.27 23.72
CA TYR A 163 14.90 28.88 23.66
C TYR A 163 14.67 27.45 24.15
N LEU A 164 15.55 26.50 23.81
CA LEU A 164 15.53 25.14 24.37
C LEU A 164 15.65 25.16 25.90
N GLY A 165 16.49 26.02 26.46
CA GLY A 165 16.65 26.18 27.90
C GLY A 165 15.42 26.76 28.62
N LYS A 166 14.53 27.43 27.87
CA LYS A 166 13.28 28.02 28.38
C LYS A 166 12.04 27.19 28.07
N ALA A 167 12.15 26.19 27.20
CA ALA A 167 11.04 25.35 26.78
C ALA A 167 10.47 24.59 27.98
N LYS A 168 9.14 24.54 28.06
CA LYS A 168 8.40 23.86 29.13
C LYS A 168 7.39 22.89 28.52
N LEU A 169 7.12 21.81 29.23
CA LEU A 169 6.06 20.87 28.90
C LEU A 169 4.73 21.62 28.78
N GLU A 170 4.02 21.43 27.68
CA GLU A 170 2.72 22.04 27.45
C GLU A 170 1.65 21.42 28.37
N LYS A 171 0.72 22.25 28.85
CA LYS A 171 -0.28 21.82 29.86
C LYS A 171 -1.23 20.74 29.35
N ASP A 172 -1.52 20.76 28.05
CA ASP A 172 -2.40 19.79 27.40
C ASP A 172 -1.62 18.54 26.95
N SER A 173 -0.30 18.54 27.14
CA SER A 173 0.56 17.40 26.89
C SER A 173 0.55 16.48 28.10
N ASN A 174 -0.18 15.37 28.00
CA ASN A 174 -0.23 14.40 29.08
C ASN A 174 0.93 13.41 28.93
N SER A 175 1.75 13.24 29.97
CA SER A 175 2.86 12.27 29.96
C SER A 175 2.41 10.80 29.83
N SER A 176 1.11 10.51 30.00
CA SER A 176 0.53 9.21 29.66
C SER A 176 0.45 8.97 28.16
N ASP A 177 0.45 10.04 27.38
CA ASP A 177 0.49 9.97 25.94
C ASP A 177 1.94 9.68 25.55
N ASN A 178 2.13 8.73 24.63
CA ASN A 178 3.45 8.38 24.09
C ASN A 178 4.08 9.51 23.26
N ASN A 179 3.56 10.73 23.36
CA ASN A 179 3.97 11.92 22.63
C ASN A 179 3.69 13.14 23.51
N VAL A 180 4.68 14.00 23.66
CA VAL A 180 4.57 15.25 24.40
C VAL A 180 5.23 16.42 23.68
N TRP A 181 4.76 17.63 23.99
CA TRP A 181 5.22 18.88 23.41
C TRP A 181 5.88 19.76 24.47
N PHE A 182 7.06 20.28 24.14
CA PHE A 182 7.72 21.34 24.86
C PHE A 182 7.72 22.61 24.02
N SER A 183 7.38 23.74 24.62
CA SER A 183 7.45 25.01 23.92
C SER A 183 7.95 26.14 24.81
N TYR A 184 8.56 27.14 24.15
CA TYR A 184 8.81 28.44 24.74
C TYR A 184 7.99 29.47 23.97
N LEU A 185 7.12 30.17 24.69
CA LEU A 185 6.28 31.23 24.14
C LEU A 185 6.84 32.58 24.56
N GLU A 186 6.97 33.47 23.58
CA GLU A 186 7.29 34.88 23.80
C GLU A 186 6.20 35.72 23.14
N ASN A 187 5.60 36.65 23.91
CA ASN A 187 4.48 37.48 23.46
C ASN A 187 3.29 36.68 22.88
N GLY A 188 3.01 35.50 23.45
CA GLY A 188 1.93 34.62 23.01
C GLY A 188 2.20 33.87 21.70
N ARG A 189 3.44 33.92 21.18
CA ARG A 189 3.87 33.17 19.99
C ARG A 189 4.92 32.14 20.37
N ALA A 190 4.75 30.91 19.90
CA ALA A 190 5.76 29.87 20.04
C ALA A 190 7.03 30.28 19.28
N GLN A 191 8.13 30.37 20.02
CA GLN A 191 9.47 30.62 19.47
C GLN A 191 10.23 29.31 19.22
N ILE A 192 9.85 28.26 19.94
CA ILE A 192 10.32 26.90 19.70
C ILE A 192 9.21 25.92 20.07
N GLY A 193 9.13 24.82 19.32
CA GLY A 193 8.34 23.64 19.65
C GLY A 193 9.20 22.39 19.49
N VAL A 194 9.21 21.53 20.50
CA VAL A 194 9.89 20.23 20.47
C VAL A 194 8.88 19.14 20.78
N GLU A 195 8.67 18.26 19.83
CA GLU A 195 7.83 17.07 19.99
C GLU A 195 8.72 15.90 20.38
N ILE A 196 8.38 15.24 21.48
CA ILE A 196 9.13 14.10 22.00
C ILE A 196 8.18 12.91 22.15
N THR A 197 8.56 11.78 21.59
CA THR A 197 7.74 10.58 21.47
C THR A 197 8.43 9.38 22.11
N LYS A 198 7.64 8.38 22.51
CA LYS A 198 8.13 7.08 22.98
C LYS A 198 7.41 5.96 22.27
N ASP A 199 8.13 5.25 21.41
CA ASP A 199 7.59 4.06 20.77
C ASP A 199 7.33 2.95 21.82
N LYS A 200 6.28 2.15 21.59
CA LYS A 200 5.88 1.04 22.49
C LYS A 200 6.98 -0.02 22.69
N TYR A 201 7.93 -0.14 21.77
CA TYR A 201 9.07 -1.06 21.86
C TYR A 201 10.32 -0.41 22.46
N SER A 202 10.33 0.92 22.62
CA SER A 202 11.47 1.67 23.14
C SER A 202 11.38 1.84 24.66
N SER A 203 12.54 1.74 25.32
CA SER A 203 12.67 2.14 26.72
C SER A 203 12.92 3.64 26.90
N VAL A 204 13.34 4.34 25.85
CA VAL A 204 13.76 5.76 25.86
C VAL A 204 12.84 6.64 25.03
N TRP A 205 12.79 7.92 25.36
CA TRP A 205 12.09 8.95 24.58
C TRP A 205 13.01 9.54 23.49
N LYS A 206 12.41 10.02 22.41
CA LYS A 206 13.10 10.56 21.22
C LYS A 206 12.43 11.82 20.70
N ILE A 207 13.21 12.71 20.13
CA ILE A 207 12.72 13.93 19.48
C ILE A 207 12.18 13.57 18.09
N GLU A 208 10.88 13.79 17.91
CA GLU A 208 10.15 13.56 16.65
C GLU A 208 10.13 14.81 15.76
N ASN A 209 10.09 15.99 16.39
CA ASN A 209 10.02 17.25 15.69
C ASN A 209 10.76 18.37 16.46
N LEU A 210 11.36 19.29 15.69
CA LEU A 210 12.01 20.50 16.19
C LEU A 210 11.62 21.67 15.28
N ALA A 211 10.72 22.52 15.76
CA ALA A 211 10.26 23.73 15.09
C ALA A 211 10.94 24.96 15.70
N PHE A 212 11.69 25.70 14.87
CA PHE A 212 12.43 26.91 15.23
C PHE A 212 12.56 27.86 14.03
#